data_AF-A0A7S1EVE5-F1
#
_entry.id   AF-A0A7S1EVE5-F1
#
_cell.length_a   1.000
_cell.length_b   1.000
_cell.length_c   1.000
_cell.angle_alpha   90.00
_cell.angle_beta   90.00
_cell.angle_gamma   90.00
#
_symmetry.space_group_name_H-M   'P 1'
#
loop_
_entity.id
_entity.type
_entity.pdbx_description
1 polymer ?
#
loop_
_entity_poly.entity_id
_entity_poly.type
_entity_poly.pdbx_seq_one_letter_code
_entity_poly.pdbx_strand_id
1 'polypeptide(L)'
;MARGNVSAYGGDGLKISWRPPSDFGLISRDEIDGRPLADELKTPRCPVFVLHGGDHFTVIWVVGAETEVLDCWHWNGLPPSRGMFRVQLRGASLAPPRPAPDVAVQTHWRVTVGELESIVQADPEHKKLRPGAWRTHSYELALVTAEVEAEDQSNPRPDGVPAPIKFDQGEAPTGSWRCASCYQTRFKTMCFGENLSGTTTCKHCGRLQSDVGWTIWRQYSQLPKKIQRRIDRAFGPKILSVVRTRWPEAELAVFDAASGAMVDIGAEPQPARMPAC
;
A
#
# COMPACT_ATOMS: atom_id res chain seq x y z
N MET A 1 -18.81 -0.66 -27.07
CA MET A 1 -18.14 0.62 -26.80
C MET A 1 -17.51 0.52 -25.42
N ALA A 2 -16.20 0.29 -25.32
CA ALA A 2 -15.52 0.27 -24.02
C ALA A 2 -15.43 1.71 -23.51
N ARG A 3 -16.31 2.08 -22.58
CA ARG A 3 -16.18 3.33 -21.83
C ARG A 3 -14.96 3.13 -20.93
N GLY A 4 -13.86 3.86 -21.17
CA GLY A 4 -12.58 3.67 -20.48
C GLY A 4 -12.57 3.95 -18.97
N ASN A 5 -13.73 4.12 -18.34
CA ASN A 5 -13.89 4.18 -16.90
C ASN A 5 -14.50 2.84 -16.47
N VAL A 6 -13.81 2.03 -15.66
CA VAL A 6 -14.32 0.75 -15.09
C VAL A 6 -14.88 0.90 -13.67
N SER A 7 -15.09 2.15 -13.25
CA SER A 7 -15.59 2.48 -11.92
C SER A 7 -17.06 2.09 -11.73
N ALA A 8 -17.43 1.84 -10.47
CA ALA A 8 -18.79 1.72 -10.01
C ALA A 8 -19.60 3.01 -10.20
N TYR A 9 -18.96 4.17 -10.41
CA TYR A 9 -19.66 5.45 -10.48
C TYR A 9 -19.51 6.15 -11.83
N GLY A 10 -20.58 6.84 -12.22
CA GLY A 10 -20.61 7.79 -13.35
C GLY A 10 -19.91 9.10 -13.01
N GLY A 11 -19.85 10.03 -13.98
CA GLY A 11 -19.27 11.37 -13.77
C GLY A 11 -20.04 12.24 -12.77
N ASP A 12 -21.29 11.87 -12.48
CA ASP A 12 -22.18 12.47 -11.48
C ASP A 12 -22.01 11.87 -10.07
N GLY A 13 -21.14 10.87 -9.90
CA GLY A 13 -20.93 10.16 -8.64
C GLY A 13 -22.02 9.14 -8.30
N LEU A 14 -23.01 8.94 -9.18
CA LEU A 14 -24.04 7.93 -8.99
C LEU A 14 -23.54 6.55 -9.45
N LYS A 15 -24.01 5.51 -8.77
CA LYS A 15 -23.65 4.14 -9.11
C LYS A 15 -24.18 3.73 -10.48
N ILE A 16 -23.32 3.17 -11.32
CA ILE A 16 -23.66 2.65 -12.65
C ILE A 16 -23.64 1.12 -12.66
N SER A 17 -24.59 0.52 -13.38
CA SER A 17 -24.64 -0.94 -13.58
C SER A 17 -24.09 -1.32 -14.95
N TRP A 18 -23.12 -2.22 -14.95
CA TRP A 18 -22.47 -2.79 -16.12
C TRP A 18 -23.15 -4.10 -16.48
N ARG A 19 -24.30 -4.05 -17.16
CA ARG A 19 -24.97 -5.28 -17.62
C ARG A 19 -24.39 -5.74 -18.97
N PRO A 20 -24.19 -7.05 -19.20
CA PRO A 20 -24.32 -8.21 -18.29
C PRO A 20 -23.01 -8.55 -17.53
N PRO A 21 -23.04 -9.51 -16.57
CA PRO A 21 -21.84 -10.00 -15.89
C PRO A 21 -20.76 -10.44 -16.86
N SER A 22 -19.51 -10.05 -16.57
CA SER A 22 -18.35 -10.38 -17.40
C SER A 22 -17.89 -11.82 -17.17
N ASP A 23 -17.37 -12.46 -18.22
CA ASP A 23 -16.73 -13.78 -18.09
C ASP A 23 -15.41 -13.66 -17.31
N PHE A 24 -14.76 -12.49 -17.37
CA PHE A 24 -13.50 -12.18 -16.70
C PHE A 24 -13.66 -11.08 -15.65
N GLY A 25 -12.95 -11.23 -14.53
CA GLY A 25 -12.97 -10.26 -13.45
C GLY A 25 -11.87 -9.22 -13.59
N LEU A 26 -12.00 -8.15 -12.83
CA LEU A 26 -10.96 -7.14 -12.66
C LEU A 26 -10.64 -6.98 -11.18
N ILE A 27 -9.35 -6.98 -10.86
CA ILE A 27 -8.83 -6.59 -9.56
C ILE A 27 -7.89 -5.42 -9.82
N SER A 28 -8.17 -4.25 -9.23
CA SER A 28 -7.49 -3.02 -9.60
C SER A 28 -6.96 -2.27 -8.39
N ARG A 29 -5.77 -1.71 -8.56
CA ARG A 29 -5.19 -0.74 -7.63
C ARG A 29 -6.08 0.48 -7.41
N ASP A 30 -6.90 0.87 -8.38
CA ASP A 30 -7.75 2.07 -8.30
C ASP A 30 -8.72 2.04 -7.10
N GLU A 31 -9.12 0.83 -6.66
CA GLU A 31 -9.90 0.62 -5.43
C GLU A 31 -9.20 1.20 -4.18
N ILE A 32 -7.87 1.17 -4.14
CA ILE A 32 -7.08 1.76 -3.05
C ILE A 32 -7.14 3.29 -3.08
N ASP A 33 -7.20 3.86 -4.28
CA ASP A 33 -7.22 5.30 -4.51
C ASP A 33 -8.64 5.88 -4.43
N GLY A 34 -9.57 5.11 -3.83
CA GLY A 34 -10.95 5.54 -3.60
C GLY A 34 -11.82 5.50 -4.84
N ARG A 35 -11.46 4.69 -5.85
CA ARG A 35 -12.24 4.50 -7.07
C ARG A 35 -12.74 3.05 -7.14
N PRO A 36 -13.90 2.74 -6.53
CA PRO A 36 -14.46 1.41 -6.59
C PRO A 36 -14.72 0.95 -8.02
N LEU A 37 -14.45 -0.31 -8.30
CA LEU A 37 -14.77 -1.00 -9.55
C LEU A 37 -16.26 -1.32 -9.61
N ALA A 38 -16.79 -1.38 -10.82
CA ALA A 38 -18.13 -1.88 -11.08
C ALA A 38 -18.32 -3.30 -10.50
N ASP A 39 -19.46 -3.53 -9.87
CA ASP A 39 -19.71 -4.77 -9.14
C ASP A 39 -19.74 -6.00 -10.07
N GLU A 40 -20.14 -5.81 -11.33
CA GLU A 40 -20.19 -6.86 -12.34
C GLU A 40 -18.79 -7.32 -12.80
N LEU A 41 -17.74 -6.52 -12.58
CA LEU A 41 -16.34 -6.91 -12.79
C LEU A 41 -15.73 -7.63 -11.58
N LYS A 42 -16.39 -7.53 -10.42
CA LYS A 42 -15.91 -8.17 -9.18
C LYS A 42 -16.35 -9.62 -9.07
N THR A 43 -17.38 -10.06 -9.77
CA THR A 43 -17.86 -11.45 -9.66
C THR A 43 -17.95 -12.08 -11.04
N PRO A 44 -16.81 -12.47 -11.62
CA PRO A 44 -16.78 -13.03 -12.96
C PRO A 44 -17.37 -14.44 -13.00
N ARG A 45 -17.84 -14.86 -14.17
CA ARG A 45 -18.34 -16.23 -14.39
C ARG A 45 -17.23 -17.26 -14.37
N CYS A 46 -16.07 -16.93 -14.94
CA CYS A 46 -14.87 -17.73 -14.83
C CYS A 46 -13.98 -17.14 -13.74
N PRO A 47 -13.28 -17.95 -12.93
CA PRO A 47 -12.41 -17.45 -11.86
C PRO A 47 -11.06 -16.98 -12.43
N VAL A 48 -11.13 -16.12 -13.45
CA VAL A 48 -10.03 -15.50 -14.17
C VAL A 48 -10.12 -14.00 -13.93
N PHE A 49 -9.06 -13.39 -13.43
CA PHE A 49 -9.01 -11.99 -13.08
C PHE A 49 -7.87 -11.30 -13.81
N VAL A 50 -8.18 -10.18 -14.45
CA VAL A 50 -7.18 -9.21 -14.88
C VAL A 50 -6.74 -8.42 -13.65
N LEU A 51 -5.44 -8.32 -13.44
CA LEU A 51 -4.83 -7.53 -12.38
C LEU A 51 -4.34 -6.21 -12.96
N HIS A 52 -4.94 -5.11 -12.54
CA HIS A 52 -4.61 -3.74 -12.98
C HIS A 52 -3.77 -3.03 -11.90
N GLY A 53 -2.48 -2.83 -12.17
CA GLY A 53 -1.53 -2.21 -11.25
C GLY A 53 -1.34 -0.69 -11.39
N GLY A 54 -2.06 -0.05 -12.31
CA GLY A 54 -1.88 1.35 -12.75
C GLY A 54 -1.54 1.41 -14.24
N ASP A 55 -0.28 1.22 -14.60
CA ASP A 55 0.15 1.26 -16.02
C ASP A 55 0.30 -0.13 -16.65
N HIS A 56 0.06 -1.19 -15.87
CA HIS A 56 0.36 -2.56 -16.26
C HIS A 56 -0.78 -3.52 -15.91
N PHE A 57 -1.03 -4.47 -16.82
CA PHE A 57 -2.01 -5.53 -16.68
C PHE A 57 -1.34 -6.89 -16.67
N THR A 58 -1.72 -7.74 -15.72
CA THR A 58 -1.34 -9.16 -15.69
C THR A 58 -2.60 -10.01 -15.48
N VAL A 59 -2.51 -11.33 -15.57
CA VAL A 59 -3.67 -12.22 -15.44
C VAL A 59 -3.42 -13.22 -14.34
N ILE A 60 -4.43 -13.49 -13.51
CA ILE A 60 -4.42 -14.59 -12.54
C ILE A 60 -5.68 -15.44 -12.73
N TRP A 61 -5.57 -16.76 -12.68
CA TRP A 61 -6.73 -17.65 -12.70
C TRP A 61 -6.61 -18.75 -11.65
N VAL A 62 -7.75 -19.07 -11.06
CA VAL A 62 -7.85 -20.10 -10.01
C VAL A 62 -7.97 -21.47 -10.66
N VAL A 63 -7.13 -22.41 -10.24
CA VAL A 63 -7.15 -23.82 -10.67
C VAL A 63 -7.60 -24.77 -9.56
N GLY A 64 -7.55 -24.32 -8.31
CA GLY A 64 -8.08 -25.05 -7.16
C GLY A 64 -8.54 -24.08 -6.08
N ALA A 65 -9.60 -24.42 -5.36
CA ALA A 65 -10.14 -23.61 -4.28
C ALA A 65 -10.50 -24.50 -3.08
N GLU A 66 -9.88 -24.19 -1.95
CA GLU A 66 -10.24 -24.72 -0.63
C GLU A 66 -10.73 -23.57 0.25
N THR A 67 -11.22 -23.89 1.45
CA THR A 67 -11.65 -22.86 2.41
C THR A 67 -10.51 -21.89 2.71
N GLU A 68 -10.70 -20.62 2.34
CA GLU A 68 -9.71 -19.53 2.52
C GLU A 68 -8.37 -19.71 1.79
N VAL A 69 -8.27 -20.65 0.84
CA VAL A 69 -7.05 -20.88 0.06
C VAL A 69 -7.39 -21.03 -1.41
N LEU A 70 -6.77 -20.21 -2.28
CA LEU A 70 -6.88 -20.32 -3.73
C LEU A 70 -5.53 -20.70 -4.34
N ASP A 71 -5.50 -21.82 -5.06
CA ASP A 71 -4.38 -22.21 -5.90
C ASP A 71 -4.57 -21.61 -7.29
N CYS A 72 -3.57 -20.86 -7.75
CA CYS A 72 -3.68 -20.01 -8.91
C CYS A 72 -2.46 -20.12 -9.82
N TRP A 73 -2.65 -19.79 -11.09
CA TRP A 73 -1.58 -19.40 -11.98
C TRP A 73 -1.62 -17.90 -12.21
N HIS A 74 -0.46 -17.25 -12.14
CA HIS A 74 -0.26 -15.85 -12.48
C HIS A 74 0.60 -15.76 -13.73
N TRP A 75 0.16 -14.99 -14.72
CA TRP A 75 0.90 -14.73 -15.93
C TRP A 75 1.20 -13.24 -16.08
N ASN A 76 2.50 -12.93 -16.15
CA ASN A 76 3.00 -11.64 -16.58
C ASN A 76 3.48 -11.73 -18.03
N GLY A 77 2.74 -11.10 -18.95
CA GLY A 77 3.07 -11.08 -20.38
C GLY A 77 4.13 -10.05 -20.77
N LEU A 78 4.57 -9.18 -19.85
CA LEU A 78 5.43 -8.02 -20.17
C LEU A 78 6.90 -8.24 -19.77
N PRO A 79 7.86 -7.77 -20.58
CA PRO A 79 9.27 -7.70 -20.19
C PRO A 79 9.49 -6.84 -18.93
N PRO A 80 10.60 -7.04 -18.20
CA PRO A 80 11.60 -8.10 -18.37
C PRO A 80 11.17 -9.43 -17.75
N SER A 81 10.17 -9.42 -16.87
CA SER A 81 9.77 -10.59 -16.06
C SER A 81 8.67 -11.41 -16.73
N ARG A 82 8.78 -11.66 -18.05
CA ARG A 82 7.80 -12.48 -18.78
C ARG A 82 7.78 -13.87 -18.19
N GLY A 83 6.64 -14.33 -17.71
CA GLY A 83 6.60 -15.62 -17.04
C GLY A 83 5.23 -15.99 -16.52
N MET A 84 5.07 -17.27 -16.30
CA MET A 84 3.90 -17.87 -15.66
C MET A 84 4.37 -18.56 -14.38
N PHE A 85 3.74 -18.24 -13.26
CA PHE A 85 4.12 -18.72 -11.94
C PHE A 85 2.89 -19.30 -11.24
N ARG A 86 3.04 -20.45 -10.59
CA ARG A 86 2.01 -20.94 -9.68
C ARG A 86 2.11 -20.15 -8.39
N VAL A 87 0.97 -19.69 -7.90
CA VAL A 87 0.87 -18.92 -6.67
C VAL A 87 -0.28 -19.42 -5.81
N GLN A 88 -0.10 -19.36 -4.51
CA GLN A 88 -1.16 -19.65 -3.56
C GLN A 88 -1.57 -18.36 -2.84
N LEU A 89 -2.87 -18.10 -2.82
CA LEU A 89 -3.47 -17.02 -2.05
C LEU A 89 -4.14 -17.59 -0.81
N ARG A 90 -3.61 -17.28 0.37
CA ARG A 90 -4.22 -17.64 1.67
C ARG A 90 -5.05 -16.47 2.19
N GLY A 91 -6.12 -16.73 2.94
CA GLY A 91 -7.09 -15.70 3.34
C GLY A 91 -7.93 -15.18 2.16
N ALA A 92 -8.09 -15.98 1.11
CA ALA A 92 -8.80 -15.62 -0.11
C ALA A 92 -9.87 -16.66 -0.47
N SER A 93 -10.98 -16.22 -1.08
CA SER A 93 -12.06 -17.12 -1.52
C SER A 93 -12.75 -16.61 -2.78
N LEU A 94 -13.47 -17.49 -3.47
CA LEU A 94 -14.30 -17.12 -4.62
C LEU A 94 -15.65 -16.51 -4.23
N ALA A 95 -15.91 -16.30 -2.93
CA ALA A 95 -17.13 -15.66 -2.48
C ALA A 95 -17.26 -14.25 -3.09
N PRO A 96 -18.49 -13.82 -3.47
CA PRO A 96 -18.70 -12.47 -3.98
C PRO A 96 -18.26 -11.42 -2.95
N PRO A 97 -17.47 -10.41 -3.35
CA PRO A 97 -17.11 -9.32 -2.44
C PRO A 97 -18.33 -8.43 -2.19
N ARG A 98 -18.22 -7.56 -1.17
CA ARG A 98 -19.26 -6.56 -0.92
C ARG A 98 -19.39 -5.62 -2.13
N PRO A 99 -20.62 -5.26 -2.53
CA PRO A 99 -20.83 -4.30 -3.60
C PRO A 99 -20.27 -2.94 -3.21
N ALA A 100 -19.94 -2.12 -4.22
CA ALA A 100 -19.66 -0.71 -4.00
C ALA A 100 -20.87 -0.02 -3.37
N PRO A 101 -20.67 0.98 -2.48
CA PRO A 101 -21.77 1.80 -1.97
C PRO A 101 -22.58 2.45 -3.11
N ASP A 102 -23.82 2.85 -2.82
CA ASP A 102 -24.68 3.51 -3.82
C ASP A 102 -24.22 4.93 -4.17
N VAL A 103 -23.47 5.55 -3.27
CA VAL A 103 -22.90 6.90 -3.42
C VAL A 103 -21.43 6.87 -3.05
N ALA A 104 -20.61 7.57 -3.84
CA ALA A 104 -19.19 7.73 -3.54
C ALA A 104 -18.98 8.38 -2.16
N VAL A 105 -18.17 7.75 -1.32
CA VAL A 105 -17.89 8.22 0.05
C VAL A 105 -16.56 8.98 0.06
N GLN A 106 -16.54 10.17 0.66
CA GLN A 106 -15.31 10.92 0.91
C GLN A 106 -14.39 10.12 1.87
N THR A 107 -13.17 9.87 1.43
CA THR A 107 -12.17 9.08 2.20
C THR A 107 -11.03 9.91 2.76
N HIS A 108 -10.89 11.16 2.30
CA HIS A 108 -9.86 12.09 2.76
C HIS A 108 -10.49 13.18 3.62
N TRP A 109 -9.94 13.37 4.80
CA TRP A 109 -10.36 14.35 5.80
C TRP A 109 -9.15 15.13 6.24
N ARG A 110 -9.38 16.31 6.81
CA ARG A 110 -8.34 17.13 7.42
C ARG A 110 -7.48 16.29 8.35
N VAL A 111 -6.17 16.35 8.12
CA VAL A 111 -5.19 15.67 8.96
C VAL A 111 -5.08 16.35 10.31
N THR A 112 -4.56 15.64 11.30
CA THR A 112 -4.36 16.22 12.64
C THR A 112 -2.96 15.99 13.17
N VAL A 113 -2.49 16.87 14.06
CA VAL A 113 -1.15 16.72 14.68
C VAL A 113 -0.97 15.33 15.28
N GLY A 114 0.18 14.72 14.97
CA GLY A 114 0.55 13.36 15.37
C GLY A 114 0.06 12.25 14.43
N GLU A 115 -0.80 12.55 13.45
CA GLU A 115 -1.16 11.59 12.39
C GLU A 115 0.05 11.31 11.49
N LEU A 116 0.09 10.12 10.88
CA LEU A 116 1.12 9.77 9.91
C LEU A 116 0.91 10.51 8.58
N GLU A 117 1.73 11.51 8.31
CA GLU A 117 1.80 12.19 7.02
C GLU A 117 2.40 11.26 5.95
N SER A 118 3.65 10.82 6.17
CA SER A 118 4.37 10.00 5.20
C SER A 118 5.28 8.95 5.81
N ILE A 119 5.48 7.86 5.06
CA ILE A 119 6.55 6.88 5.33
C ILE A 119 7.75 7.36 4.50
N VAL A 120 8.77 7.84 5.19
CA VAL A 120 9.96 8.47 4.60
C VAL A 120 10.80 7.43 3.87
N GLN A 121 11.24 6.41 4.61
CA GLN A 121 12.04 5.32 4.07
C GLN A 121 11.98 4.10 4.99
N ALA A 122 12.42 2.95 4.46
CA ALA A 122 12.84 1.84 5.30
C ALA A 122 14.35 1.96 5.56
N ASP A 123 14.80 1.50 6.71
CA ASP A 123 16.20 1.50 7.12
C ASP A 123 17.10 0.92 5.99
N PRO A 124 18.04 1.71 5.45
CA PRO A 124 18.91 1.27 4.38
C PRO A 124 19.72 0.00 4.71
N GLU A 125 20.17 -0.15 5.96
CA GLU A 125 20.94 -1.32 6.38
C GLU A 125 20.05 -2.56 6.40
N HIS A 126 18.79 -2.44 6.81
CA HIS A 126 17.84 -3.55 6.73
C HIS A 126 17.57 -3.98 5.29
N LYS A 127 17.47 -3.04 4.34
CA LYS A 127 17.31 -3.38 2.91
C LYS A 127 18.53 -4.08 2.34
N LYS A 128 19.73 -3.67 2.76
CA LYS A 128 21.01 -4.26 2.34
C LYS A 128 21.19 -5.66 2.90
N LEU A 129 20.94 -5.85 4.19
CA LEU A 129 21.13 -7.12 4.90
C LEU A 129 20.02 -8.14 4.59
N ARG A 130 18.78 -7.66 4.40
CA ARG A 130 17.59 -8.51 4.25
C ARG A 130 16.71 -8.01 3.10
N PRO A 131 17.19 -8.12 1.85
CA PRO A 131 16.42 -7.69 0.69
C PRO A 131 15.12 -8.49 0.59
N GLY A 132 14.02 -7.81 0.25
CA GLY A 132 12.71 -8.45 0.12
C GLY A 132 12.00 -8.81 1.44
N ALA A 133 12.63 -8.65 2.60
CA ALA A 133 12.03 -8.93 3.91
C ALA A 133 11.42 -7.67 4.55
N TRP A 134 10.62 -6.90 3.81
CA TRP A 134 10.16 -5.56 4.21
C TRP A 134 9.38 -5.58 5.54
N ARG A 135 8.66 -6.66 5.85
CA ARG A 135 7.95 -6.84 7.13
C ARG A 135 8.86 -6.96 8.35
N THR A 136 10.17 -7.11 8.14
CA THR A 136 11.19 -7.17 9.20
C THR A 136 11.94 -5.84 9.37
N HIS A 137 11.66 -4.87 8.49
CA HIS A 137 12.38 -3.60 8.45
C HIS A 137 11.84 -2.61 9.49
N SER A 138 12.65 -1.58 9.71
CA SER A 138 12.27 -0.39 10.46
C SER A 138 11.98 0.70 9.46
N TYR A 139 11.01 1.54 9.77
CA TYR A 139 10.53 2.60 8.90
C TYR A 139 10.62 3.94 9.61
N GLU A 140 11.17 4.91 8.90
CA GLU A 140 11.17 6.30 9.28
C GLU A 140 9.82 6.91 8.88
N LEU A 141 9.16 7.56 9.83
CA LEU A 141 7.82 8.11 9.71
C LEU A 141 7.86 9.62 9.95
N ALA A 142 7.26 10.38 9.04
CA ALA A 142 6.98 11.79 9.24
C ALA A 142 5.55 11.93 9.78
N LEU A 143 5.44 12.61 10.92
CA LEU A 143 4.16 12.94 11.53
C LEU A 143 3.70 14.33 11.08
N VAL A 144 2.39 14.52 11.06
CA VAL A 144 1.76 15.82 10.84
C VAL A 144 2.17 16.76 11.97
N THR A 145 2.73 17.91 11.60
CA THR A 145 3.06 19.02 12.50
C THR A 145 1.90 20.01 12.55
N ALA A 146 1.93 20.94 13.52
CA ALA A 146 0.92 22.00 13.61
C ALA A 146 0.85 22.87 12.33
N GLU A 147 1.99 23.08 11.67
CA GLU A 147 2.07 23.81 10.40
C GLU A 147 1.29 23.08 9.29
N VAL A 148 1.43 21.76 9.16
CA VAL A 148 0.66 20.98 8.15
C VAL A 148 -0.82 20.96 8.45
N GLU A 149 -1.20 20.77 9.71
CA GLU A 149 -2.62 20.79 10.09
C GLU A 149 -3.25 22.15 9.76
N ALA A 150 -2.52 23.25 9.95
CA ALA A 150 -2.99 24.60 9.63
C ALA A 150 -3.09 24.87 8.12
N GLU A 151 -2.21 24.26 7.31
CA GLU A 151 -2.22 24.39 5.85
C GLU A 151 -3.22 23.46 5.15
N ASP A 152 -3.71 22.42 5.82
CA ASP A 152 -4.64 21.45 5.23
C ASP A 152 -6.06 22.03 5.05
N GLN A 153 -6.42 22.27 3.80
CA GLN A 153 -7.71 22.82 3.38
C GLN A 153 -8.83 21.77 3.27
N SER A 154 -8.57 20.51 3.60
CA SER A 154 -9.56 19.44 3.54
C SER A 154 -10.71 19.66 4.54
N ASN A 155 -11.84 19.01 4.26
CA ASN A 155 -13.00 19.04 5.14
C ASN A 155 -12.69 18.43 6.51
N PRO A 156 -13.26 18.97 7.60
CA PRO A 156 -13.12 18.36 8.91
C PRO A 156 -13.70 16.95 8.90
N ARG A 157 -13.09 16.07 9.70
CA ARG A 157 -13.60 14.71 9.88
C ARG A 157 -14.96 14.78 10.61
N PRO A 158 -16.01 14.17 10.06
CA PRO A 158 -17.34 14.22 10.67
C PRO A 158 -17.46 13.29 11.88
N ASP A 159 -18.43 13.59 12.74
CA ASP A 159 -18.76 12.76 13.89
C ASP A 159 -19.16 11.35 13.46
N GLY A 160 -18.65 10.33 14.16
CA GLY A 160 -18.90 8.92 13.85
C GLY A 160 -17.90 8.28 12.88
N VAL A 161 -17.04 9.05 12.20
CA VAL A 161 -15.90 8.48 11.46
C VAL A 161 -14.76 8.17 12.44
N PRO A 162 -14.14 6.98 12.38
CA PRO A 162 -13.06 6.64 13.30
C PRO A 162 -11.93 7.69 13.32
N ALA A 163 -11.46 8.00 14.53
CA ALA A 163 -10.35 8.92 14.74
C ALA A 163 -9.10 8.48 13.96
N PRO A 164 -8.27 9.43 13.50
CA PRO A 164 -7.00 9.10 12.86
C PRO A 164 -6.07 8.39 13.84
N ILE A 165 -5.21 7.52 13.30
CA ILE A 165 -4.16 6.89 14.08
C ILE A 165 -3.11 7.95 14.37
N LYS A 166 -2.87 8.22 15.65
CA LYS A 166 -1.83 9.13 16.11
C LYS A 166 -0.63 8.36 16.67
N PHE A 167 0.54 8.93 16.48
CA PHE A 167 1.78 8.48 17.08
C PHE A 167 2.28 9.54 18.04
N ASP A 168 2.86 9.10 19.15
CA ASP A 168 3.67 9.98 19.98
C ASP A 168 5.03 10.19 19.32
N GLN A 169 5.44 11.45 19.22
CA GLN A 169 6.75 11.85 18.74
C GLN A 169 7.85 11.42 19.73
N GLY A 170 7.51 11.28 21.01
CA GLY A 170 8.36 10.77 22.08
C GLY A 170 9.42 11.78 22.53
N GLU A 171 10.49 11.28 23.11
CA GLU A 171 11.66 12.09 23.47
C GLU A 171 12.49 12.46 22.25
N ALA A 172 13.20 13.59 22.35
CA ALA A 172 14.09 14.05 21.30
C ALA A 172 15.16 12.99 20.99
N PRO A 173 15.43 12.71 19.70
CA PRO A 173 16.39 11.68 19.32
C PRO A 173 17.80 12.08 19.77
N THR A 174 18.51 11.13 20.37
CA THR A 174 19.92 11.28 20.73
C THR A 174 20.84 11.15 19.51
N GLY A 175 20.38 10.47 18.45
CA GLY A 175 21.10 10.29 17.19
C GLY A 175 20.92 11.44 16.19
N SER A 176 21.28 11.19 14.92
CA SER A 176 20.89 12.09 13.83
C SER A 176 19.37 12.18 13.73
N TRP A 177 18.87 13.32 13.26
CA TRP A 177 17.43 13.56 13.20
C TRP A 177 17.03 14.38 11.98
N ARG A 178 15.86 14.10 11.46
CA ARG A 178 15.30 14.82 10.31
C ARG A 178 14.19 15.73 10.78
N CYS A 179 14.28 17.00 10.40
CA CYS A 179 13.27 18.01 10.71
C CYS A 179 11.95 17.67 9.99
N ALA A 180 10.87 17.46 10.76
CA ALA A 180 9.58 17.05 10.19
C ALA A 180 8.98 18.17 9.32
N SER A 181 9.03 19.43 9.76
CA SER A 181 8.55 20.57 8.97
C SER A 181 9.32 20.76 7.64
N CYS A 182 10.66 20.71 7.65
CA CYS A 182 11.44 20.78 6.41
C CYS A 182 11.15 19.60 5.47
N TYR A 183 10.93 18.41 6.02
CA TYR A 183 10.69 17.22 5.22
C TYR A 183 9.32 17.24 4.51
N GLN A 184 8.33 17.95 5.03
CA GLN A 184 7.03 18.11 4.36
C GLN A 184 7.18 18.82 3.00
N THR A 185 8.08 19.80 2.93
CA THR A 185 8.36 20.52 1.69
C THR A 185 9.44 19.87 0.84
N ARG A 186 9.91 18.66 1.17
CA ARG A 186 11.07 18.00 0.52
C ARG A 186 11.00 17.93 -1.00
N PHE A 187 9.83 17.76 -1.60
CA PHE A 187 9.72 17.68 -3.06
C PHE A 187 9.78 19.06 -3.72
N LYS A 188 9.48 20.12 -2.97
CA LYS A 188 9.63 21.52 -3.40
C LYS A 188 11.06 22.03 -3.16
N THR A 189 11.68 21.63 -2.05
CA THR A 189 12.97 22.16 -1.57
C THR A 189 14.15 21.21 -1.81
N MET A 190 13.89 19.97 -2.22
CA MET A 190 14.86 18.87 -2.28
C MET A 190 15.59 18.63 -0.95
N CYS A 191 14.97 18.99 0.17
CA CYS A 191 15.56 18.85 1.51
C CYS A 191 15.37 17.42 2.07
N PHE A 192 16.33 16.55 1.78
CA PHE A 192 16.43 15.19 2.32
C PHE A 192 17.55 15.02 3.35
N GLY A 193 18.11 16.11 3.88
CA GLY A 193 19.20 16.06 4.84
C GLY A 193 18.79 15.69 6.27
N GLU A 194 19.73 15.12 7.01
CA GLU A 194 19.63 14.92 8.46
C GLU A 194 20.47 15.95 9.20
N ASN A 195 20.01 16.35 10.38
CA ASN A 195 20.78 17.10 11.35
C ASN A 195 21.67 16.14 12.14
N LEU A 196 22.83 16.64 12.59
CA LEU A 196 23.79 15.84 13.35
C LEU A 196 23.26 15.58 14.77
N SER A 197 23.73 14.47 15.36
CA SER A 197 23.47 14.15 16.76
C SER A 197 23.91 15.31 17.68
N GLY A 198 23.12 15.56 18.72
CA GLY A 198 23.37 16.63 19.70
C GLY A 198 22.97 18.04 19.25
N THR A 199 22.51 18.23 18.00
CA THR A 199 22.02 19.53 17.55
C THR A 199 20.56 19.76 17.95
N THR A 200 20.26 20.93 18.50
CA THR A 200 18.89 21.34 18.90
C THR A 200 18.21 22.24 17.88
N THR A 201 18.89 22.60 16.80
CA THR A 201 18.40 23.50 15.76
C THR A 201 18.53 22.84 14.39
N CYS A 202 17.51 22.97 13.55
CA CYS A 202 17.57 22.43 12.20
C CYS A 202 18.52 23.27 11.32
N LYS A 203 19.48 22.61 10.67
CA LYS A 203 20.44 23.27 9.75
C LYS A 203 19.81 23.88 8.50
N HIS A 204 18.56 23.52 8.19
CA HIS A 204 17.87 23.94 6.96
C HIS A 204 16.93 25.11 7.18
N CYS A 205 16.12 25.09 8.25
CA CYS A 205 15.18 26.18 8.55
C CYS A 205 15.60 27.06 9.73
N GLY A 206 16.66 26.72 10.46
CA GLY A 206 17.15 27.48 11.61
C GLY A 206 16.24 27.44 12.85
N ARG A 207 15.12 26.70 12.81
CA ARG A 207 14.18 26.57 13.94
C ARG A 207 14.60 25.47 14.92
N LEU A 208 14.16 25.59 16.17
CA LEU A 208 14.45 24.62 17.23
C LEU A 208 13.75 23.28 16.95
N GLN A 209 14.40 22.19 17.36
CA GLN A 209 13.91 20.81 17.23
C GLN A 209 12.55 20.60 17.92
N SER A 210 12.33 21.26 19.06
CA SER A 210 11.05 21.27 19.78
C SER A 210 9.90 21.86 18.97
N ASP A 211 10.19 22.82 18.10
CA ASP A 211 9.18 23.60 17.40
C ASP A 211 8.79 22.94 16.07
N VAL A 212 9.77 22.31 15.41
CA VAL A 212 9.60 21.68 14.08
C VAL A 212 9.33 20.19 14.13
N GLY A 213 9.58 19.55 15.27
CA GLY A 213 9.52 18.10 15.44
C GLY A 213 10.57 17.34 14.62
N TRP A 214 10.56 16.03 14.79
CA TRP A 214 11.44 15.08 14.08
C TRP A 214 10.67 13.87 13.53
N THR A 215 11.25 13.21 12.54
CA THR A 215 10.77 11.89 12.12
C THR A 215 11.04 10.84 13.19
N ILE A 216 10.16 9.85 13.29
CA ILE A 216 10.30 8.76 14.25
C ILE A 216 10.57 7.44 13.53
N TRP A 217 11.31 6.56 14.19
CA TRP A 217 11.55 5.20 13.70
C TRP A 217 10.64 4.21 14.41
N ARG A 218 10.04 3.30 13.65
CA ARG A 218 9.23 2.19 14.17
C ARG A 218 9.49 0.92 13.37
N GLN A 219 9.57 -0.21 14.06
CA GLN A 219 9.59 -1.51 13.40
C GLN A 219 8.22 -1.81 12.78
N TYR A 220 8.19 -2.51 11.65
CA TYR A 220 6.94 -2.93 10.99
C TYR A 220 5.92 -3.56 11.96
N SER A 221 6.38 -4.48 12.83
CA SER A 221 5.55 -5.18 13.83
C SER A 221 4.93 -4.26 14.88
N GLN A 222 5.52 -3.09 15.12
CA GLN A 222 5.03 -2.08 16.07
C GLN A 222 3.96 -1.17 15.46
N LEU A 223 3.73 -1.26 14.14
CA LEU A 223 2.80 -0.39 13.44
C LEU A 223 1.38 -0.95 13.44
N PRO A 224 0.35 -0.10 13.53
CA PRO A 224 -1.02 -0.54 13.36
C PRO A 224 -1.25 -1.17 11.98
N LYS A 225 -2.17 -2.14 11.90
CA LYS A 225 -2.47 -2.90 10.66
C LYS A 225 -2.72 -2.00 9.44
N LYS A 226 -3.39 -0.86 9.61
CA LYS A 226 -3.65 0.11 8.52
C LYS A 226 -2.34 0.68 7.93
N ILE A 227 -1.34 0.94 8.77
CA ILE A 227 -0.04 1.47 8.35
C ILE A 227 0.84 0.35 7.79
N GLN A 228 0.82 -0.84 8.40
CA GLN A 228 1.44 -2.05 7.85
C GLN A 228 0.97 -2.31 6.41
N ARG A 229 -0.33 -2.19 6.12
CA ARG A 229 -0.86 -2.29 4.75
C ARG A 229 -0.34 -1.20 3.82
N ARG A 230 -0.17 0.04 4.30
CA ARG A 230 0.45 1.13 3.50
C ARG A 230 1.89 0.77 3.12
N ILE A 231 2.64 0.21 4.06
CA ILE A 231 4.01 -0.30 3.85
C ILE A 231 4.03 -1.48 2.88
N ASP A 232 3.18 -2.48 3.07
CA ASP A 232 3.06 -3.65 2.19
C ASP A 232 2.84 -3.21 0.73
N ARG A 233 2.05 -2.15 0.49
CA ARG A 233 1.82 -1.62 -0.86
C ARG A 233 3.02 -0.87 -1.44
N ALA A 234 3.72 -0.12 -0.60
CA ALA A 234 4.85 0.69 -1.01
C ALA A 234 6.10 -0.17 -1.30
N PHE A 235 6.38 -1.12 -0.42
CA PHE A 235 7.64 -1.87 -0.38
C PHE A 235 7.50 -3.37 -0.69
N GLY A 236 6.29 -3.92 -0.61
CA GLY A 236 6.02 -5.31 -0.97
C GLY A 236 5.80 -5.51 -2.48
N PRO A 237 5.60 -6.76 -2.91
CA PRO A 237 5.31 -7.12 -4.29
C PRO A 237 4.03 -6.44 -4.79
N LYS A 238 4.08 -5.90 -6.01
CA LYS A 238 2.93 -5.19 -6.61
C LYS A 238 1.71 -6.08 -6.82
N ILE A 239 1.92 -7.37 -7.12
CA ILE A 239 0.81 -8.34 -7.19
C ILE A 239 0.05 -8.40 -5.86
N LEU A 240 0.75 -8.46 -4.72
CA LEU A 240 0.11 -8.53 -3.41
C LEU A 240 -0.70 -7.25 -3.11
N SER A 241 -0.20 -6.08 -3.50
CA SER A 241 -0.96 -4.83 -3.31
C SER A 241 -2.25 -4.80 -4.13
N VAL A 242 -2.24 -5.33 -5.35
CA VAL A 242 -3.42 -5.40 -6.22
C VAL A 242 -4.41 -6.46 -5.71
N VAL A 243 -3.94 -7.67 -5.44
CA VAL A 243 -4.78 -8.80 -4.97
C VAL A 243 -5.52 -8.44 -3.67
N ARG A 244 -4.87 -7.69 -2.78
CA ARG A 244 -5.47 -7.22 -1.51
C ARG A 244 -6.57 -6.18 -1.65
N THR A 245 -6.79 -5.62 -2.84
CA THR A 245 -7.98 -4.79 -3.08
C THR A 245 -9.26 -5.61 -3.08
N ARG A 246 -9.16 -6.90 -3.45
CA ARG A 246 -10.24 -7.87 -3.38
C ARG A 246 -10.26 -8.64 -2.07
N TRP A 247 -9.10 -9.12 -1.63
CA TRP A 247 -8.95 -9.96 -0.43
C TRP A 247 -8.01 -9.28 0.57
N PRO A 248 -8.53 -8.42 1.47
CA PRO A 248 -7.69 -7.52 2.28
C PRO A 248 -6.65 -8.21 3.17
N GLU A 249 -6.96 -9.42 3.65
CA GLU A 249 -6.05 -10.22 4.48
C GLU A 249 -5.20 -11.20 3.68
N ALA A 250 -5.28 -11.17 2.34
CA ALA A 250 -4.61 -12.18 1.54
C ALA A 250 -3.10 -12.21 1.78
N GLU A 251 -2.55 -13.40 1.88
CA GLU A 251 -1.13 -13.66 1.77
C GLU A 251 -0.83 -14.33 0.44
N LEU A 252 0.38 -14.13 -0.06
CA LEU A 252 0.83 -14.66 -1.35
C LEU A 252 2.07 -15.50 -1.10
N ALA A 253 2.00 -16.76 -1.54
CA ALA A 253 3.14 -17.63 -1.67
C ALA A 253 3.38 -17.97 -3.14
N VAL A 254 4.64 -18.10 -3.53
CA VAL A 254 5.04 -18.44 -4.90
C VAL A 254 5.71 -19.81 -4.88
N PHE A 255 5.39 -20.66 -5.85
CA PHE A 255 6.09 -21.92 -6.03
C PHE A 255 7.36 -21.68 -6.83
N ASP A 256 8.49 -22.10 -6.26
CA ASP A 256 9.77 -22.13 -6.97
C ASP A 256 9.71 -23.19 -8.08
N ALA A 257 10.02 -22.79 -9.31
CA ALA A 257 9.89 -23.66 -10.47
C ALA A 257 10.89 -24.84 -10.47
N ALA A 258 12.03 -24.68 -9.80
CA ALA A 258 13.09 -25.69 -9.79
C ALA A 258 12.88 -26.76 -8.72
N SER A 259 12.48 -26.35 -7.50
CA SER A 259 12.30 -27.22 -6.34
C SER A 259 10.85 -27.63 -6.12
N GLY A 260 9.88 -26.94 -6.71
CA GLY A 260 8.46 -27.07 -6.39
C GLY A 260 8.11 -26.60 -4.97
N ALA A 261 9.08 -26.04 -4.23
CA ALA A 261 8.88 -25.56 -2.87
C ALA A 261 8.09 -24.27 -2.86
N MET A 262 7.26 -24.10 -1.83
CA MET A 262 6.49 -22.88 -1.62
C MET A 262 7.34 -21.88 -0.82
N VAL A 263 7.47 -20.66 -1.35
CA VAL A 263 8.20 -19.57 -0.71
C VAL A 263 7.23 -18.45 -0.36
N ASP A 264 7.11 -18.16 0.94
CA ASP A 264 6.29 -17.06 1.44
C ASP A 264 6.95 -15.72 1.14
N ILE A 265 6.22 -14.82 0.46
CA ILE A 265 6.81 -13.53 0.12
C ILE A 265 6.78 -12.60 1.34
N GLY A 266 7.97 -12.14 1.73
CA GLY A 266 8.16 -11.18 2.84
C GLY A 266 8.29 -11.81 4.22
N ALA A 267 8.34 -13.14 4.34
CA ALA A 267 8.52 -13.85 5.60
C ALA A 267 9.99 -13.94 6.05
N GLU A 268 10.93 -14.10 5.11
CA GLU A 268 12.37 -14.22 5.39
C GLU A 268 13.22 -13.49 4.34
N PRO A 269 14.48 -13.11 4.65
CA PRO A 269 15.43 -12.66 3.63
C PRO A 269 15.56 -13.74 2.55
N GLN A 270 15.05 -13.44 1.36
CA GLN A 270 15.22 -14.36 0.25
C GLN A 270 16.72 -14.41 -0.10
N PRO A 271 17.32 -15.60 -0.29
CA PRO A 271 18.59 -15.68 -0.99
C PRO A 271 18.43 -14.98 -2.35
N ALA A 272 19.51 -14.37 -2.83
CA ALA A 272 19.54 -13.49 -4.00
C ALA A 272 18.61 -13.99 -5.11
N ARG A 273 17.82 -13.06 -5.66
CA ARG A 273 16.81 -13.26 -6.72
C ARG A 273 17.16 -14.44 -7.64
N MET A 274 16.16 -15.28 -7.91
CA MET A 274 16.21 -16.16 -9.08
C MET A 274 16.72 -15.39 -10.29
N PRO A 275 17.64 -15.96 -11.09
CA PRO A 275 18.06 -15.33 -12.32
C PRO A 275 16.83 -15.03 -13.17
N ALA A 276 16.80 -13.84 -13.77
CA ALA A 276 15.86 -13.57 -14.85
C ALA A 276 16.14 -14.60 -15.95
N CYS A 277 15.17 -15.45 -16.26
CA CYS A 277 15.19 -16.26 -17.47
C CYS A 277 15.03 -15.36 -18.69
#